data_AF-A0A7C4DNL0-F1
#
_entry.id   AF-A0A7C4DNL0-F1
#
_cell.length_a   1.000
_cell.length_b   1.000
_cell.length_c   1.000
_cell.angle_alpha   90.00
_cell.angle_beta   90.00
_cell.angle_gamma   90.00
#
_symmetry.space_group_name_H-M   'P 1'
#
loop_
_entity.id
_entity.type
_entity.pdbx_description
1 polymer ?
#
loop_
_entity_poly.entity_id
_entity_poly.type
_entity_poly.pdbx_seq_one_letter_code
_entity_poly.pdbx_strand_id
1 'polypeptide(L)'
;MSFTRKKKFGRTLLTEEEVKVLDVLLRYNNVTVAAKMLGKSQPTVSIVKKKIEEKIDMAIETLKLAIEKGLVKIDDIADLVSSIEMYRKIKEKEKAIAETA
;
A
#
# COMPACT_ATOMS: atom_id res chain seq x y z
N MET A 1 27.51 -12.08 4.41
CA MET A 1 26.70 -11.05 3.75
C MET A 1 25.69 -10.52 4.76
N SER A 2 25.83 -9.27 5.21
CA SER A 2 24.88 -8.66 6.14
C SER A 2 23.57 -8.39 5.41
N PHE A 3 22.50 -9.12 5.76
CA PHE A 3 21.15 -8.80 5.30
C PHE A 3 20.70 -7.52 6.02
N THR A 4 21.03 -6.36 5.45
CA THR A 4 20.52 -5.08 5.95
C THR A 4 19.00 -5.13 5.80
N ARG A 5 18.29 -5.42 6.89
CA ARG A 5 16.81 -5.44 6.92
C ARG A 5 16.34 -4.09 6.42
N LYS A 6 15.69 -4.06 5.26
CA LYS A 6 15.04 -2.85 4.77
C LYS A 6 14.03 -2.40 5.82
N LYS A 7 14.06 -1.12 6.18
CA LYS A 7 13.19 -0.53 7.19
C LYS A 7 11.73 -0.63 6.72
N LYS A 8 10.90 -1.30 7.51
CA LYS A 8 9.44 -1.37 7.27
C LYS A 8 8.83 0.01 7.45
N PHE A 9 7.83 0.33 6.64
CA PHE A 9 7.07 1.56 6.78
C PHE A 9 5.97 1.35 7.83
N GLY A 10 6.17 1.94 9.02
CA GLY A 10 5.24 1.82 10.13
C GLY A 10 4.92 0.36 10.49
N ARG A 11 3.62 0.02 10.56
CA ARG A 11 3.12 -1.33 10.83
C ARG A 11 2.84 -2.16 9.57
N THR A 12 3.23 -1.69 8.39
CA THR A 12 2.95 -2.38 7.12
C THR A 12 3.99 -3.45 6.77
N LEU A 13 3.64 -4.34 5.85
CA LEU A 13 4.58 -5.29 5.23
C LEU A 13 5.49 -4.63 4.18
N LEU A 14 5.16 -3.39 3.78
CA LEU A 14 5.90 -2.63 2.80
C LEU A 14 7.09 -1.91 3.45
N THR A 15 8.16 -1.76 2.69
CA THR A 15 9.32 -0.92 3.02
C THR A 15 9.04 0.51 2.60
N GLU A 16 9.78 1.48 3.15
CA GLU A 16 9.64 2.90 2.78
C GLU A 16 9.75 3.11 1.26
N GLU A 17 10.63 2.36 0.61
CA GLU A 17 10.82 2.39 -0.84
C GLU A 17 9.61 1.83 -1.62
N GLU A 18 9.06 0.70 -1.17
CA GLU A 18 7.87 0.12 -1.79
C GLU A 18 6.65 1.05 -1.65
N VAL A 19 6.52 1.76 -0.53
CA VAL A 19 5.46 2.76 -0.34
C VAL A 19 5.62 3.93 -1.32
N LYS A 20 6.84 4.46 -1.49
CA LYS A 20 7.09 5.53 -2.48
C LYS A 20 6.75 5.09 -3.90
N VAL A 21 7.11 3.87 -4.27
CA VAL A 21 6.77 3.30 -5.58
C VAL A 21 5.25 3.14 -5.71
N LEU A 22 4.57 2.62 -4.69
CA LEU A 22 3.12 2.47 -4.67
C LEU A 22 2.40 3.81 -4.85
N ASP A 23 2.81 4.84 -4.11
CA ASP A 23 2.20 6.18 -4.19
C ASP A 23 2.28 6.78 -5.59
N VAL A 24 3.43 6.64 -6.26
CA VAL A 24 3.61 7.15 -7.62
C VAL A 24 2.83 6.29 -8.63
N LEU A 25 2.82 4.97 -8.48
CA LEU A 25 2.04 4.08 -9.33
C LEU A 25 0.53 4.38 -9.22
N LEU A 26 0.01 4.64 -8.03
CA LEU A 26 -1.40 4.99 -7.82
C LEU A 26 -1.79 6.32 -8.46
N ARG A 27 -0.86 7.28 -8.58
CA ARG A 27 -1.12 8.59 -9.22
C ARG A 27 -1.15 8.53 -10.74
N TYR A 28 -0.27 7.74 -11.35
CA TYR A 28 -0.07 7.77 -12.81
C TYR A 28 -0.50 6.50 -13.54
N ASN A 29 -0.75 5.41 -12.81
CA ASN A 29 -1.11 4.09 -13.32
C ASN A 29 -0.19 3.57 -14.46
N ASN A 30 1.06 4.02 -14.48
CA ASN A 30 2.00 3.70 -15.55
C ASN A 30 3.43 3.56 -15.00
N VAL A 31 4.03 2.38 -15.22
CA VAL A 31 5.36 2.02 -14.72
C VAL A 31 6.46 2.88 -15.33
N THR A 32 6.34 3.25 -16.61
CA THR A 32 7.29 4.13 -17.31
C THR A 32 7.33 5.51 -16.70
N VAL A 33 6.15 6.08 -16.43
CA VAL A 33 6.01 7.39 -15.81
C VAL A 33 6.53 7.34 -14.38
N ALA A 34 6.19 6.30 -13.64
CA ALA A 34 6.69 6.11 -12.28
C ALA A 34 8.22 5.99 -12.22
N ALA A 35 8.83 5.25 -13.15
CA ALA A 35 10.28 5.15 -13.27
C ALA A 35 10.94 6.50 -13.51
N LYS A 36 10.38 7.31 -14.42
CA LYS A 36 10.86 8.67 -14.69
C LYS A 36 10.74 9.57 -13.44
N MET A 37 9.60 9.54 -12.76
CA MET A 37 9.34 10.36 -11.57
C MET A 37 10.23 10.00 -10.38
N LEU A 38 10.57 8.71 -10.24
CA LEU A 38 11.41 8.20 -9.15
C LEU A 38 12.90 8.26 -9.46
N GLY A 39 13.30 8.64 -10.69
CA GLY A 39 14.69 8.61 -11.14
C GLY A 39 15.27 7.18 -11.16
N LYS A 40 14.45 6.17 -11.50
CA LYS A 40 14.83 4.75 -11.49
C LYS A 40 14.65 4.12 -12.86
N SER A 41 15.31 2.98 -13.08
CA SER A 41 15.07 2.19 -14.29
C SER A 41 13.67 1.56 -14.25
N GLN A 42 13.02 1.44 -15.41
CA GLN A 42 11.73 0.74 -15.53
C GLN A 42 11.78 -0.69 -14.95
N PRO A 43 12.81 -1.53 -15.23
CA PRO A 43 12.90 -2.86 -14.62
C PRO A 43 12.90 -2.81 -13.10
N THR A 44 13.59 -1.84 -12.49
CA THR A 44 13.58 -1.67 -11.03
C THR A 44 12.19 -1.40 -10.49
N VAL A 45 11.43 -0.48 -11.11
CA VAL A 45 10.06 -0.18 -10.68
C VAL A 45 9.13 -1.38 -10.89
N SER A 46 9.25 -2.10 -12.02
CA SER A 46 8.49 -3.32 -12.28
C SER A 46 8.74 -4.41 -11.22
N ILE A 47 10.01 -4.62 -10.84
CA ILE A 47 10.36 -5.58 -9.79
C ILE A 47 9.76 -5.16 -8.45
N VAL A 48 9.81 -3.88 -8.12
CA VAL A 48 9.21 -3.38 -6.86
C VAL A 48 7.68 -3.53 -6.89
N LYS A 49 7.03 -3.20 -8.01
CA LYS A 49 5.58 -3.42 -8.22
C LYS A 49 5.20 -4.87 -7.96
N LYS A 50 5.92 -5.82 -8.58
CA LYS A 50 5.66 -7.25 -8.39
C LYS A 50 5.78 -7.67 -6.92
N LYS A 51 6.78 -7.17 -6.20
CA LYS A 51 6.95 -7.44 -4.76
C LYS A 51 5.82 -6.87 -3.91
N ILE A 52 5.27 -5.73 -4.29
CA ILE A 52 4.11 -5.13 -3.62
C ILE A 52 2.88 -6.02 -3.84
N GLU A 53 2.65 -6.46 -5.08
CA GLU A 53 1.55 -7.38 -5.43
C GLU A 53 1.64 -8.69 -4.64
N GLU A 54 2.80 -9.33 -4.62
CA GLU A 54 3.03 -10.57 -3.85
C GLU A 54 2.73 -10.38 -2.35
N LYS A 55 3.08 -9.22 -1.77
CA LYS A 55 2.78 -8.92 -0.36
C LYS A 55 1.30 -8.71 -0.10
N ILE A 56 0.59 -8.11 -1.04
CA ILE A 56 -0.87 -7.92 -0.96
C ILE A 56 -1.55 -9.29 -1.02
N ASP A 57 -1.17 -10.13 -1.98
CA ASP A 57 -1.71 -11.49 -2.12
C ASP A 57 -1.48 -12.31 -0.86
N MET A 58 -0.26 -12.30 -0.32
CA MET A 58 0.06 -12.98 0.95
C MET A 58 -0.76 -12.43 2.12
N ALA A 59 -0.97 -11.12 2.20
CA ALA A 59 -1.79 -10.53 3.25
C ALA A 59 -3.25 -10.97 3.15
N ILE A 60 -3.81 -11.01 1.95
CA ILE A 60 -5.19 -11.49 1.69
C ILE A 60 -5.32 -12.96 2.09
N GLU A 61 -4.40 -13.82 1.65
CA GLU A 61 -4.43 -15.25 2.01
C GLU A 61 -4.27 -15.47 3.52
N THR A 62 -3.42 -14.66 4.18
CA THR A 62 -3.27 -14.71 5.64
C THR A 62 -4.57 -14.33 6.35
N LEU A 63 -5.28 -13.31 5.85
CA LEU A 63 -6.58 -12.93 6.40
C LEU A 63 -7.63 -14.02 6.20
N LYS A 64 -7.70 -14.62 5.00
CA LYS A 64 -8.59 -15.77 4.73
C LYS A 64 -8.34 -16.91 5.72
N LEU A 65 -7.08 -17.29 5.90
CA LEU A 65 -6.71 -18.35 6.85
C LEU A 65 -7.09 -17.97 8.29
N ALA A 66 -6.89 -16.73 8.70
CA ALA A 66 -7.27 -16.26 10.03
C ALA A 66 -8.79 -16.34 10.26
N ILE A 67 -9.59 -16.00 9.24
CA ILE A 67 -11.06 -16.13 9.28
C ILE A 67 -11.45 -17.60 9.39
N GLU A 68 -10.91 -18.48 8.53
CA GLU A 68 -11.21 -19.91 8.55
C GLU A 68 -10.87 -20.58 9.89
N LYS A 69 -9.80 -20.12 10.56
CA LYS A 69 -9.40 -20.61 11.88
C LYS A 69 -10.17 -19.97 13.03
N GLY A 70 -11.07 -19.03 12.76
CA GLY A 70 -11.83 -18.31 13.78
C GLY A 70 -10.98 -17.36 14.62
N LEU A 71 -9.78 -16.98 14.16
CA LEU A 71 -8.91 -16.01 14.84
C LEU A 71 -9.44 -14.58 14.71
N VAL A 72 -10.13 -14.29 13.61
CA VAL A 72 -10.71 -12.97 13.31
C VAL A 72 -12.07 -13.20 12.65
N LYS A 73 -13.08 -12.37 12.96
CA LYS A 73 -14.37 -12.42 12.26
C LYS A 73 -14.33 -11.57 11.01
N ILE A 74 -15.11 -11.96 10.01
CA ILE A 74 -15.22 -11.19 8.77
C ILE A 74 -15.77 -9.77 9.01
N ASP A 75 -16.68 -9.62 9.98
CA ASP A 75 -17.27 -8.34 10.38
C ASP A 75 -16.20 -7.38 10.94
N ASP A 76 -15.28 -7.89 11.78
CA ASP A 76 -14.19 -7.09 12.35
C ASP A 76 -13.28 -6.52 11.23
N ILE A 77 -13.06 -7.28 10.16
CA ILE A 77 -12.27 -6.84 9.01
C ILE A 77 -13.04 -5.81 8.18
N ALA A 78 -14.35 -6.01 7.98
CA ALA A 78 -15.20 -5.09 7.26
C ALA A 78 -15.25 -3.71 7.94
N ASP A 79 -15.34 -3.68 9.27
CA ASP A 79 -15.30 -2.44 10.07
C ASP A 79 -13.95 -1.71 9.92
N LEU A 80 -12.85 -2.46 9.95
CA LEU A 80 -11.51 -1.92 9.74
C LEU A 80 -11.37 -1.29 8.34
N VAL A 81 -11.83 -1.97 7.28
CA VAL A 81 -11.75 -1.45 5.91
C VAL A 81 -12.67 -0.25 5.70
N SER A 82 -13.90 -0.31 6.23
CA SER A 82 -14.88 0.78 6.12
C SER A 82 -14.39 2.05 6.81
N SER A 83 -13.70 1.91 7.95
CA SER A 83 -13.07 3.05 8.64
C SER A 83 -12.03 3.74 7.76
N ILE A 84 -11.25 2.99 6.97
CA ILE A 84 -10.22 3.54 6.07
C ILE A 84 -10.85 4.37 4.94
N GLU A 85 -11.95 3.90 4.35
CA GLU A 85 -12.69 4.66 3.34
C GLU A 85 -13.29 5.95 3.93
N MET A 86 -13.81 5.86 5.16
CA MET A 86 -14.33 7.02 5.88
C MET A 86 -13.24 8.06 6.16
N TYR A 87 -12.06 7.64 6.63
CA TYR A 87 -10.90 8.52 6.83
C TYR A 87 -10.42 9.16 5.53
N ARG A 88 -10.42 8.41 4.41
CA ARG A 88 -10.06 8.93 3.09
C ARG A 88 -11.01 10.04 2.65
N LYS A 89 -12.32 9.82 2.79
CA LYS A 89 -13.38 10.81 2.48
C LYS A 89 -13.27 12.06 3.35
N ILE A 90 -12.95 11.92 4.64
CA ILE A 90 -12.74 13.06 5.54
C ILE A 90 -11.53 13.88 5.08
N LYS A 91 -10.41 13.22 4.78
CA LYS A 91 -9.18 13.89 4.33
C LYS A 91 -9.32 14.58 2.98
N GLU A 92 -10.12 14.04 2.08
CA GLU A 92 -10.46 14.67 0.79
C GLU A 92 -11.33 15.92 0.98
N LYS A 93 -12.28 15.89 1.92
CA LYS A 93 -13.09 17.06 2.29
C LYS A 93 -12.25 18.17 2.94
N GLU A 94 -11.36 17.82 3.86
CA GLU A 94 -10.45 18.78 4.51
C GLU A 94 -9.54 19.48 3.49
N LYS A 95 -9.04 18.76 2.49
CA LYS A 95 -8.27 19.35 1.39
C LYS A 95 -9.08 20.32 0.55
N ALA A 96 -10.31 19.95 0.17
CA ALA A 96 -11.17 20.81 -0.63
C ALA A 96 -11.50 22.13 0.08
N ILE A 97 -11.69 22.08 1.40
CA ILE A 97 -11.94 23.27 2.24
C ILE A 97 -10.67 24.14 2.35
N ALA A 98 -9.49 23.52 2.46
CA ALA A 98 -8.22 24.24 2.52
C ALA A 98 -7.80 24.89 1.20
N GLU A 99 -8.29 24.39 0.05
CA GLU A 99 -8.02 24.95 -1.28
C GLU A 99 -9.01 26.07 -1.68
N THR A 100 -10.09 26.24 -0.92
CA THR A 100 -11.13 27.28 -1.13
C THR A 100 -11.09 28.41 -0.10
N ALA A 101 -10.17 28.36 0.86
CA ALA A 101 -9.89 29.39 1.85
C ALA A 101 -8.59 30.15 1.50
#